data_AF-A0A7W2MIF2-F1
#
_entry.id   AF-A0A7W2MIF2-F1
#
_cell.length_a   1.000
_cell.length_b   1.000
_cell.length_c   1.000
_cell.angle_alpha   90.00
_cell.angle_beta   90.00
_cell.angle_gamma   90.00
#
_symmetry.space_group_name_H-M   'P 1'
#
loop_
_entity.id
_entity.type
_entity.pdbx_description
1 polymer ?
#
loop_
_entity_poly.entity_id
_entity_poly.type
_entity_poly.pdbx_seq_one_letter_code
_entity_poly.pdbx_strand_id
1 'polypeptide(L)'
;MEFKKDHLLNDNIRPENSYTIVGYMEGKTMFMGKIPLLFTDKAKNTPPYFIAQTMLGSCSEDNMTWRLWLTIENKVASKSNGSTTFFIDFDSTRF
;
A
#
# COMPACT_ATOMS: atom_id res chain seq x y z
N MET A 1 30.85 -35.76 28.81
CA MET A 1 29.51 -35.74 28.21
C MET A 1 29.58 -34.80 27.02
N GLU A 2 29.58 -35.39 25.84
CA GLU A 2 29.69 -34.70 24.56
C GLU A 2 28.27 -34.54 24.03
N PHE A 3 27.88 -33.32 23.69
CA PHE A 3 26.62 -33.07 23.00
C PHE A 3 26.93 -32.37 21.68
N LYS A 4 27.25 -33.20 20.67
CA LYS A 4 26.98 -32.87 19.27
C LYS A 4 25.49 -32.97 19.03
N LYS A 5 24.92 -31.93 18.42
CA LYS A 5 23.62 -32.00 17.77
C LYS A 5 23.63 -31.03 16.58
N ASP A 6 24.33 -31.50 15.57
CA ASP A 6 24.30 -30.97 14.22
C ASP A 6 23.03 -31.55 13.56
N HIS A 7 22.39 -30.74 12.71
CA HIS A 7 21.29 -31.04 11.77
C HIS A 7 19.86 -30.64 12.15
N LEU A 8 19.26 -29.93 11.18
CA LEU A 8 17.85 -29.54 10.96
C LEU A 8 17.46 -28.27 11.72
N LEU A 9 17.51 -27.07 11.12
CA LEU A 9 16.64 -26.66 10.02
C LEU A 9 17.36 -25.68 9.07
N ASN A 10 17.46 -26.09 7.82
CA ASN A 10 17.75 -25.23 6.68
C ASN A 10 16.46 -24.48 6.31
N ASP A 11 16.13 -23.44 7.07
CA ASP A 11 15.16 -22.47 6.59
C ASP A 11 15.88 -21.56 5.61
N ASN A 12 15.72 -21.89 4.33
CA ASN A 12 15.91 -20.95 3.24
C ASN A 12 15.01 -19.74 3.53
N ILE A 13 15.55 -18.73 4.22
CA ILE A 13 14.94 -17.42 4.36
C ILE A 13 14.83 -16.87 2.94
N ARG A 14 13.69 -17.12 2.30
CA ARG A 14 13.25 -16.30 1.18
C ARG A 14 13.26 -14.88 1.74
N PRO A 15 13.91 -13.90 1.09
CA PRO A 15 13.69 -12.52 1.48
C PRO A 15 12.18 -12.33 1.37
N GLU A 16 11.54 -12.11 2.51
CA GLU A 16 10.19 -11.56 2.56
C GLU A 16 10.32 -10.24 1.82
N ASN A 17 9.95 -10.23 0.54
CA ASN A 17 9.81 -9.02 -0.25
C ASN A 17 8.68 -8.23 0.40
N SER A 18 9.01 -7.54 1.48
CA SER A 18 8.06 -6.76 2.27
C SER A 18 7.87 -5.44 1.55
N TYR A 19 6.79 -5.35 0.79
CA TYR A 19 6.37 -4.08 0.21
C TYR A 19 5.59 -3.29 1.25
N THR A 20 5.85 -1.99 1.33
CA THR A 20 5.02 -1.05 2.09
C THR A 20 4.31 -0.16 1.10
N ILE A 21 3.03 0.09 1.35
CA ILE A 21 2.22 1.00 0.55
C ILE A 21 1.71 2.12 1.43
N VAL A 22 1.85 3.34 0.94
CA VAL A 22 1.24 4.54 1.51
C VAL A 22 0.54 5.31 0.40
N GLY A 23 -0.44 6.13 0.77
CA GLY A 23 -1.13 6.92 -0.22
C GLY A 23 -2.10 7.92 0.37
N TYR A 24 -2.54 8.83 -0.48
CA TYR A 24 -3.56 9.82 -0.19
C TYR A 24 -4.40 10.08 -1.44
N MET A 25 -5.54 10.71 -1.24
CA MET A 25 -6.48 11.09 -2.27
C MET A 25 -6.72 12.60 -2.22
N GLU A 26 -6.94 13.20 -3.38
CA GLU A 26 -7.31 14.61 -3.52
C GLU A 26 -8.32 14.78 -4.66
N GLY A 27 -9.13 15.83 -4.61
CA GLY A 27 -10.00 16.20 -5.71
C GLY A 27 -9.17 16.79 -6.86
N LYS A 28 -9.43 16.34 -8.09
CA LYS A 28 -8.70 16.78 -9.28
C LYS A 28 -9.03 18.22 -9.68
N THR A 29 -10.30 18.60 -9.54
CA THR A 29 -10.83 19.92 -9.92
C THR A 29 -11.07 20.82 -8.70
N MET A 30 -11.45 20.23 -7.56
CA MET A 30 -11.66 20.95 -6.30
C MET A 30 -10.70 20.45 -5.22
N PHE A 31 -9.73 21.28 -4.86
CA PHE A 31 -8.71 20.95 -3.87
C PHE A 31 -9.22 21.21 -2.45
N MET A 32 -9.65 20.15 -1.76
CA MET A 32 -10.12 20.19 -0.37
C MET A 32 -9.06 19.71 0.64
N GLY A 33 -7.81 19.61 0.20
CA GLY A 33 -6.72 18.99 0.95
C GLY A 33 -6.54 17.51 0.63
N LYS A 34 -5.57 16.89 1.32
CA LYS A 34 -5.18 15.49 1.12
C LYS A 34 -5.88 14.59 2.13
N ILE A 35 -6.61 13.61 1.63
CA ILE A 35 -7.33 12.62 2.43
C ILE A 35 -6.47 11.36 2.50
N PRO A 36 -6.03 10.90 3.68
CA PRO A 36 -5.13 9.74 3.79
C PRO A 36 -5.85 8.43 3.41
N LEU A 37 -5.10 7.51 2.78
CA LEU A 37 -5.54 6.13 2.59
C LEU A 37 -5.06 5.27 3.79
N LEU A 38 -6.00 4.66 4.50
CA LEU A 38 -5.76 3.84 5.69
C LEU A 38 -5.66 2.37 5.29
N PHE A 39 -4.45 1.86 5.10
CA PHE A 39 -4.21 0.48 4.68
C PHE A 39 -4.34 -0.50 5.84
N THR A 40 -5.11 -1.58 5.62
CA THR A 40 -5.10 -2.77 6.47
C THR A 40 -4.14 -3.79 5.86
N ASP A 41 -3.19 -4.26 6.66
CA ASP A 41 -2.21 -5.24 6.19
C ASP A 41 -2.87 -6.61 5.99
N LYS A 42 -3.16 -6.91 4.72
CA LYS A 42 -3.60 -8.21 4.21
C LYS A 42 -2.56 -8.81 3.26
N ALA A 43 -1.32 -8.31 3.29
CA ALA A 43 -0.24 -8.72 2.39
C ALA A 43 0.17 -10.20 2.56
N LYS A 44 -0.24 -10.84 3.66
CA LYS A 44 0.00 -12.27 3.95
C LYS A 44 -0.96 -13.23 3.25
N ASN A 45 -1.94 -12.74 2.48
CA ASN A 45 -2.83 -13.57 1.68
C ASN A 45 -2.17 -14.02 0.37
N THR A 46 -2.66 -15.11 -0.23
CA THR A 46 -2.20 -15.62 -1.52
C THR A 46 -3.38 -15.62 -2.51
N PRO A 47 -3.42 -14.75 -3.53
CA PRO A 47 -2.43 -13.72 -3.87
C PRO A 47 -2.43 -12.53 -2.87
N PRO A 48 -1.30 -11.80 -2.74
CA PRO A 48 -1.23 -10.65 -1.85
C PRO A 48 -2.09 -9.51 -2.38
N TYR A 49 -2.91 -8.93 -1.51
CA TYR A 49 -3.71 -7.75 -1.82
C TYR A 49 -3.68 -6.75 -0.66
N PHE A 50 -3.83 -5.47 -0.99
CA PHE A 50 -3.90 -4.38 -0.03
C PHE A 50 -5.31 -3.80 -0.04
N ILE A 51 -5.90 -3.62 1.15
CA ILE A 51 -7.17 -2.91 1.30
C ILE A 51 -6.87 -1.58 1.99
N ALA A 52 -7.33 -0.49 1.41
CA ALA A 52 -7.33 0.82 2.04
C ALA A 52 -8.77 1.30 2.28
N GLN A 53 -8.96 1.99 3.40
CA GLN A 53 -10.17 2.76 3.68
C GLN A 53 -9.84 4.25 3.61
N THR A 54 -10.78 5.06 3.13
CA THR A 54 -10.62 6.51 3.04
C THR A 54 -11.96 7.18 3.27
N MET A 55 -11.94 8.43 3.72
CA MET A 55 -13.14 9.22 3.90
C MET A 55 -13.45 9.99 2.61
N LEU A 56 -14.59 9.73 1.98
CA LEU A 56 -15.07 10.56 0.88
C LEU A 56 -15.97 11.66 1.43
N GLY A 57 -15.59 12.91 1.18
CA GLY A 57 -16.45 14.05 1.48
C GLY A 57 -17.58 14.15 0.46
N SER A 58 -18.81 14.35 0.94
CA SER A 58 -19.91 14.72 0.05
C SER A 58 -19.71 16.18 -0.37
N CYS A 59 -19.27 16.38 -1.60
CA CYS A 59 -19.02 17.70 -2.17
C CYS A 59 -20.30 18.22 -2.85
N SER A 60 -20.33 19.52 -3.15
CA SER A 60 -21.47 20.19 -3.77
C SER A 60 -21.65 19.89 -5.27
N GLU A 61 -20.70 19.19 -5.90
CA GLU A 61 -20.77 18.80 -7.30
C GLU A 61 -21.38 17.40 -7.47
N ASP A 62 -22.19 17.23 -8.52
CA ASP A 62 -22.89 15.97 -8.82
C ASP A 62 -21.93 14.82 -9.19
N ASN A 63 -20.80 15.17 -9.83
CA ASN A 63 -19.72 14.25 -10.17
C ASN A 63 -18.39 14.89 -9.79
N MET A 64 -17.57 14.14 -9.04
CA MET A 64 -16.24 14.55 -8.63
C MET A 64 -15.20 13.53 -9.07
N THR A 65 -14.18 14.00 -9.80
CA THR A 65 -13.01 13.20 -10.13
C THR A 65 -11.99 13.28 -8.99
N TRP A 66 -11.65 12.13 -8.42
CA TRP A 66 -10.63 11.95 -7.40
C TRP A 66 -9.35 11.42 -8.01
N ARG A 67 -8.22 11.90 -7.51
CA ARG A 67 -6.88 11.39 -7.81
C ARG A 67 -6.29 10.71 -6.60
N LEU A 68 -5.93 9.44 -6.73
CA LEU A 68 -5.26 8.65 -5.71
C LEU A 68 -3.79 8.62 -6.00
N TRP A 69 -2.98 9.10 -5.07
CA TRP A 69 -1.54 8.97 -5.10
C TRP A 69 -1.13 7.76 -4.27
N LEU A 70 -0.38 6.85 -4.89
CA LEU A 70 0.10 5.62 -4.29
C LEU A 70 1.62 5.57 -4.39
N THR A 71 2.27 5.30 -3.26
CA THR A 71 3.72 5.07 -3.18
C THR A 71 3.95 3.67 -2.64
N ILE A 72 4.66 2.86 -3.43
CA ILE A 72 5.07 1.50 -3.08
C ILE A 72 6.56 1.50 -2.83
N GLU A 73 6.95 1.04 -1.65
CA GLU A 73 8.34 0.93 -1.22
C GLU A 73 8.71 -0.54 -1.03
N ASN A 74 9.86 -0.94 -1.56
CA ASN A 74 10.42 -2.26 -1.33
C ASN A 74 11.35 -2.23 -0.09
N LYS A 75 11.04 -2.99 0.97
CA LYS A 75 11.87 -3.12 2.18
C LYS A 75 12.87 -4.28 2.10
N VAL A 76 13.45 -4.57 0.93
CA VAL A 76 14.56 -5.53 0.83
C VAL A 76 15.85 -4.86 1.28
N ALA A 77 16.39 -5.33 2.39
CA ALA A 77 17.66 -4.89 2.94
C ALA A 77 18.79 -5.12 1.92
N SER A 78 19.37 -4.02 1.43
CA SER A 78 20.77 -3.88 0.98
C SER A 78 21.06 -3.63 -0.51
N LYS A 79 20.11 -3.69 -1.46
CA LYS A 79 20.38 -3.27 -2.87
C LYS A 79 19.17 -2.60 -3.53
N SER A 80 19.23 -1.27 -3.59
CA SER A 80 18.26 -0.33 -4.20
C SER A 80 16.89 -0.25 -3.53
N ASN A 81 16.67 0.83 -2.79
CA ASN A 81 15.38 1.25 -2.23
C ASN A 81 14.52 1.79 -3.38
N GLY A 82 13.96 0.91 -4.21
CA GLY A 82 13.05 1.32 -5.28
C GLY A 82 11.72 1.75 -4.69
N SER A 83 11.49 3.07 -4.64
CA SER A 83 10.17 3.65 -4.37
C SER A 83 9.50 4.02 -5.69
N THR A 84 8.31 3.48 -5.96
CA THR A 84 7.53 3.86 -7.14
C THR A 84 6.29 4.61 -6.68
N THR A 85 6.10 5.81 -7.23
CA THR A 85 4.88 6.60 -7.02
C THR A 85 4.12 6.72 -8.32
N PHE A 86 2.81 6.49 -8.28
CA PHE A 86 1.91 6.67 -9.40
C PHE A 86 0.55 7.14 -8.90
N PHE A 87 -0.34 7.47 -9.85
CA PHE A 87 -1.68 7.88 -9.52
C PHE A 87 -2.75 7.15 -10.34
N ILE A 88 -3.96 7.09 -9.77
CA ILE A 88 -5.16 6.57 -10.40
C ILE A 88 -6.26 7.62 -10.26
N ASP A 89 -6.92 7.98 -11.35
CA ASP A 89 -8.09 8.86 -11.33
C ASP A 89 -9.37 8.02 -11.36
N PHE A 90 -10.38 8.39 -10.58
CA PHE A 90 -11.73 7.81 -10.66
C PHE A 90 -12.81 8.86 -10.35
N ASP A 91 -14.03 8.59 -10.79
CA ASP A 91 -15.18 9.48 -10.58
C ASP A 91 -16.10 8.95 -9.47
N SER A 92 -16.63 9.85 -8.64
CA SER A 92 -17.69 9.56 -7.67
C SER A 92 -18.93 10.38 -7.98
N THR A 93 -20.10 9.76 -7.91
CA THR A 93 -21.39 10.45 -8.05
C THR A 93 -22.05 10.62 -6.70
N ARG A 94 -22.71 11.77 -6.51
CA ARG A 94 -23.62 11.97 -5.39
C ARG A 94 -24.91 11.17 -5.64
N PHE A 95 -25.23 10.22 -4.75
CA PHE A 95 -26.52 9.51 -4.74
C PHE A 95 -27.56 10.27 -3.91
#